data_AF-A0A1E3GUF6-F1
#
_entry.id   AF-A0A1E3GUF6-F1
#
_cell.length_a   1.000
_cell.length_b   1.000
_cell.length_c   1.000
_cell.angle_alpha   90.00
_cell.angle_beta   90.00
_cell.angle_gamma   90.00
#
_symmetry.space_group_name_H-M   'P 1'
#
loop_
_entity.id
_entity.type
_entity.pdbx_description
1 polymer ?
#
loop_
_entity_poly.entity_id
_entity_poly.type
_entity_poly.pdbx_seq_one_letter_code
_entity_poly.pdbx_strand_id
1 'polypeptide(L)'
;MGVAKKGESEFQKQRKENIAALRSAGKLPGGLTAALFGRMVTSDPRANIDAPVHVAHAFTVHTEETESDYFIAADDLARDDESGADTIQETELTSGLFYGYVVVDIPGLLGNLAGDAQLAGAVLHNLLYLIAEVSPGAKLGSTAPYSRASFLLVEAGDRQPRSLAEAFRTPCAANAGVAVAKLSEHLANLDAVYATGEDRRFLSLANTDVPGAERGTLADLAAFVRDLPQQQTDVAA
;
A
#
# COMPACT_ATOMS: atom_id res chain seq x y z
N MET A 1 22.57 -25.59 41.69
CA MET A 1 22.30 -24.12 41.66
C MET A 1 23.22 -23.33 40.71
N GLY A 2 24.44 -23.79 40.39
CA GLY A 2 25.40 -23.04 39.53
C GLY A 2 25.14 -23.08 38.01
N VAL A 3 24.55 -24.17 37.48
CA VAL A 3 24.30 -24.32 36.03
C VAL A 3 23.19 -23.39 35.54
N ALA A 4 22.11 -23.24 36.33
CA ALA A 4 20.99 -22.35 36.00
C ALA A 4 21.41 -20.87 35.93
N LYS A 5 22.24 -20.39 36.87
CA LYS A 5 22.78 -19.01 36.86
C LYS A 5 23.71 -18.74 35.67
N LYS A 6 24.44 -19.75 35.21
CA LYS A 6 25.35 -19.61 34.06
C LYS A 6 24.58 -19.50 32.75
N GLY A 7 23.54 -20.32 32.57
CA GLY A 7 22.63 -20.23 31.43
C GLY A 7 21.85 -18.90 31.38
N GLU A 8 21.42 -18.39 32.54
CA GLU A 8 20.76 -17.08 32.63
C GLU A 8 21.69 -15.93 32.22
N SER A 9 22.95 -15.97 32.64
CA SER A 9 23.97 -14.97 32.26
C SER A 9 24.28 -14.99 30.75
N GLU A 10 24.46 -16.19 30.18
CA GLU A 10 24.71 -16.37 28.74
C GLU A 10 23.51 -15.87 27.92
N PHE A 11 22.29 -16.20 28.33
CA PHE A 11 21.08 -15.70 27.72
C PHE A 11 20.99 -14.16 27.76
N GLN A 12 21.30 -13.55 28.91
CA GLN A 12 21.29 -12.08 29.03
C GLN A 12 22.34 -11.41 28.16
N LYS A 13 23.52 -12.01 28.03
CA LYS A 13 24.59 -11.51 27.16
C LYS A 13 24.16 -11.59 25.69
N GLN A 14 23.68 -12.73 25.25
CA GLN A 14 23.21 -12.94 23.88
C GLN A 14 22.03 -12.01 23.53
N ARG A 15 21.11 -11.80 24.49
CA ARG A 15 20.01 -10.84 24.34
C ARG A 15 20.51 -9.41 24.13
N LYS A 16 21.51 -8.96 24.89
CA LYS A 16 22.10 -7.62 24.74
C LYS A 16 22.82 -7.46 23.39
N GLU A 17 23.56 -8.48 22.97
CA GLU A 17 24.25 -8.50 21.68
C GLU A 17 23.25 -8.42 20.52
N ASN A 18 22.16 -9.19 20.58
CA ASN A 18 21.09 -9.15 19.58
C ASN A 18 20.44 -7.76 19.50
N ILE A 19 20.09 -7.15 20.64
CA ILE A 19 19.49 -5.79 20.65
C ILE A 19 20.48 -4.75 20.10
N ALA A 20 21.78 -4.89 20.42
CA ALA A 20 22.80 -4.01 19.86
C ALA A 20 22.93 -4.14 18.34
N ALA A 21 22.82 -5.36 17.80
CA ALA A 21 22.79 -5.59 16.35
C ALA A 21 21.54 -4.98 15.68
N LEU A 22 20.42 -4.87 16.39
CA LEU A 22 19.24 -4.17 15.87
C LEU A 22 19.45 -2.65 15.78
N ARG A 23 20.33 -2.06 16.62
CA ARG A 23 20.69 -0.63 16.56
C ARG A 23 21.67 -0.30 15.46
N SER A 24 22.56 -1.23 15.09
CA SER A 24 23.55 -0.95 14.05
C SER A 24 22.82 -0.73 12.72
N ALA A 25 22.65 0.54 12.36
CA ALA A 25 22.07 0.99 11.11
C ALA A 25 23.00 0.62 9.96
N GLY A 26 22.91 -0.62 9.47
CA GLY A 26 23.40 -0.96 8.15
C GLY A 26 22.57 -0.25 7.08
N LYS A 27 22.93 -0.43 5.80
CA LYS A 27 22.18 0.14 4.65
C LYS A 27 20.68 -0.20 4.63
N LEU A 28 20.28 -1.27 5.31
CA LEU A 28 18.90 -1.78 5.45
C LEU A 28 18.65 -2.19 6.91
N PRO A 29 18.38 -1.25 7.81
CA PRO A 29 18.18 -1.56 9.22
C PRO A 29 16.94 -2.44 9.37
N GLY A 30 17.12 -3.71 9.75
CA GLY A 30 16.01 -4.66 9.91
C GLY A 30 15.35 -5.16 8.61
N GLY A 31 15.98 -4.93 7.44
CA GLY A 31 15.47 -5.35 6.14
C GLY A 31 14.56 -4.31 5.45
N LEU A 32 14.19 -4.58 4.19
CA LEU A 32 13.44 -3.62 3.37
C LEU A 32 12.06 -3.28 3.94
N THR A 33 11.36 -4.26 4.49
CA THR A 33 10.05 -4.05 5.11
C THR A 33 10.11 -3.07 6.28
N ALA A 34 11.14 -3.20 7.14
CA ALA A 34 11.34 -2.31 8.27
C ALA A 34 11.75 -0.90 7.81
N ALA A 35 12.53 -0.79 6.73
CA ALA A 35 12.89 0.49 6.14
C ALA A 35 11.68 1.23 5.53
N LEU A 36 10.64 0.51 5.08
CA LEU A 36 9.44 1.10 4.47
C LEU A 36 8.31 1.36 5.47
N PHE A 37 8.03 0.38 6.34
CA PHE A 37 6.86 0.39 7.23
C PHE A 37 7.23 0.54 8.71
N GLY A 38 8.50 0.80 8.99
CA GLY A 38 9.02 0.99 10.33
C GLY A 38 9.18 -0.31 11.12
N ARG A 39 9.71 -0.17 12.33
CA ARG A 39 9.89 -1.25 13.29
C ARG A 39 9.82 -0.70 14.70
N MET A 40 9.05 -1.37 15.56
CA MET A 40 9.01 -1.07 16.99
C MET A 40 9.73 -2.16 17.79
N VAL A 41 10.70 -1.74 18.61
CA VAL A 41 11.45 -2.59 19.55
C VAL A 41 11.22 -2.08 20.96
N THR A 42 10.36 -2.78 21.71
CA THR A 42 9.96 -2.36 23.07
C THR A 42 11.11 -2.38 24.08
N SER A 43 12.08 -3.28 23.92
CA SER A 43 13.23 -3.39 24.82
C SER A 43 14.23 -2.23 24.67
N ASP A 44 14.19 -1.50 23.56
CA ASP A 44 15.16 -0.46 23.25
C ASP A 44 14.65 0.51 22.17
N PRO A 45 14.15 1.68 22.56
CA PRO A 45 13.59 2.66 21.62
C PRO A 45 14.58 3.15 20.55
N ARG A 46 15.90 3.07 20.80
CA ARG A 46 16.92 3.46 19.82
C ARG A 46 17.04 2.49 18.64
N ALA A 47 16.45 1.31 18.76
CA ALA A 47 16.35 0.36 17.67
C ALA A 47 15.03 0.51 16.88
N ASN A 48 14.20 1.50 17.21
CA ASN A 48 13.01 1.81 16.43
C ASN A 48 13.40 2.41 15.07
N ILE A 49 12.56 2.16 14.08
CA ILE A 49 12.67 2.72 12.74
C ILE A 49 11.32 3.34 12.42
N ASP A 50 11.32 4.60 12.02
CA ASP A 50 10.11 5.31 11.64
C ASP A 50 9.70 4.93 10.21
N ALA A 51 8.40 4.86 9.96
CA ALA A 51 7.84 4.41 8.69
C ALA A 51 7.72 5.60 7.71
N PRO A 52 8.44 5.61 6.57
CA PRO A 52 8.26 6.62 5.54
C PRO A 52 7.05 6.35 4.65
N VAL A 53 6.53 5.11 4.61
CA VAL A 53 5.37 4.74 3.79
C VAL A 53 4.12 4.67 4.65
N HIS A 54 3.13 5.50 4.33
CA HIS A 54 1.82 5.51 4.97
C HIS A 54 0.76 4.99 4.01
N VAL A 55 0.01 3.97 4.42
CA VAL A 55 -1.04 3.34 3.61
C VAL A 55 -2.37 3.53 4.32
N ALA A 56 -3.34 4.15 3.65
CA ALA A 56 -4.69 4.26 4.15
C ALA A 56 -5.50 2.99 3.83
N HIS A 57 -6.52 2.69 4.63
CA HIS A 57 -7.49 1.66 4.30
C HIS A 57 -8.25 2.03 3.03
N ALA A 58 -8.35 1.07 2.11
CA ALA A 58 -9.15 1.23 0.91
C ALA A 58 -10.64 1.12 1.24
N PHE A 59 -11.47 1.89 0.54
CA PHE A 59 -12.92 1.85 0.67
C PHE A 59 -13.59 2.03 -0.70
N THR A 60 -14.84 1.62 -0.82
CA THR A 60 -15.61 1.72 -2.07
C THR A 60 -16.05 3.16 -2.35
N VAL A 61 -15.93 3.60 -3.61
CA VAL A 61 -16.31 4.97 -4.02
C VAL A 61 -17.80 5.11 -4.34
N HIS A 62 -18.49 3.99 -4.43
CA HIS A 62 -19.92 3.86 -4.67
C HIS A 62 -20.55 3.02 -3.57
N THR A 63 -21.88 3.01 -3.48
CA THR A 63 -22.60 2.09 -2.60
C THR A 63 -22.22 0.65 -2.96
N GLU A 64 -21.80 -0.11 -1.95
CA GLU A 64 -21.46 -1.53 -2.11
C GLU A 64 -22.73 -2.37 -2.14
N GLU A 65 -22.75 -3.35 -3.03
CA GLU A 65 -23.77 -4.38 -3.08
C GLU A 65 -23.12 -5.71 -2.67
N THR A 66 -23.79 -6.41 -1.77
CA THR A 66 -23.34 -7.71 -1.28
C THR A 66 -24.23 -8.80 -1.86
N GLU A 67 -23.59 -9.84 -2.38
CA GLU A 67 -24.25 -11.04 -2.87
C GLU A 67 -24.03 -12.19 -1.87
N SER A 68 -25.10 -12.84 -1.47
CA SER A 68 -25.06 -14.06 -0.65
C SER A 68 -24.81 -15.28 -1.54
N ASP A 69 -23.63 -15.88 -1.41
CA ASP A 69 -23.26 -17.12 -2.08
C ASP A 69 -23.56 -18.32 -1.17
N TYR A 70 -24.51 -19.16 -1.59
CA TYR A 70 -24.91 -20.39 -0.89
C TYR A 70 -24.19 -21.59 -1.51
N PHE A 71 -23.37 -22.27 -0.71
CA PHE A 71 -22.62 -23.44 -1.15
C PHE A 71 -22.80 -24.64 -0.23
N ILE A 72 -22.63 -25.82 -0.81
CA ILE A 72 -22.75 -27.09 -0.11
C ILE A 72 -21.43 -27.85 -0.13
N ALA A 73 -21.20 -28.65 0.91
CA ALA A 73 -20.21 -29.72 0.88
C ALA A 73 -20.96 -31.05 0.73
N ALA A 74 -20.76 -31.72 -0.40
CA ALA A 74 -21.29 -33.06 -0.64
C ALA A 74 -20.34 -34.11 -0.04
N ASP A 75 -20.92 -35.20 0.48
CA ASP A 75 -20.16 -36.37 0.94
C ASP A 75 -20.13 -37.43 -0.16
N ASP A 76 -18.94 -37.69 -0.69
CA ASP A 76 -18.71 -38.70 -1.73
C ASP A 76 -18.96 -40.15 -1.24
N LEU A 77 -19.07 -40.38 0.08
CA LEU A 77 -19.32 -41.69 0.69
C LEU A 77 -20.77 -41.90 1.14
N ALA A 78 -21.68 -40.96 0.86
CA ALA A 78 -23.09 -41.06 1.22
C ALA A 78 -23.76 -42.27 0.55
N ARG A 79 -24.71 -42.91 1.26
CA ARG A 79 -25.47 -44.05 0.72
C ARG A 79 -26.55 -43.59 -0.26
N ASP A 80 -26.98 -44.49 -1.16
CA ASP A 80 -27.98 -44.18 -2.20
C ASP A 80 -29.34 -43.68 -1.65
N ASP A 81 -29.66 -43.95 -0.38
CA ASP A 81 -30.85 -43.47 0.33
C ASP A 81 -30.62 -42.16 1.13
N GLU A 82 -29.37 -41.72 1.25
CA GLU A 82 -28.95 -40.47 1.90
C GLU A 82 -28.68 -39.38 0.85
N SER A 83 -29.75 -38.86 0.22
CA SER A 83 -29.64 -37.71 -0.66
C SER A 83 -29.62 -36.40 0.16
N GLY A 84 -28.52 -35.65 0.15
CA GLY A 84 -28.45 -34.35 0.82
C GLY A 84 -27.06 -33.70 0.81
N ALA A 85 -27.02 -32.40 1.07
CA ALA A 85 -25.81 -31.68 1.44
C ALA A 85 -25.51 -31.93 2.92
N ASP A 86 -24.33 -32.46 3.26
CA ASP A 86 -23.94 -32.66 4.67
C ASP A 86 -23.70 -31.32 5.38
N THR A 87 -23.21 -30.32 4.64
CA THR A 87 -23.08 -28.95 5.12
C THR A 87 -23.62 -27.96 4.09
N ILE A 88 -24.44 -27.01 4.55
CA ILE A 88 -24.83 -25.81 3.80
C ILE A 88 -24.20 -24.61 4.50
N GLN A 89 -23.49 -23.78 3.74
CA GLN A 89 -22.90 -22.53 4.22
C GLN A 89 -23.29 -21.37 3.31
N GLU A 90 -23.21 -20.18 3.87
CA GLU A 90 -23.42 -18.92 3.16
C GLU A 90 -22.16 -18.05 3.33
N THR A 91 -21.72 -17.43 2.25
CA THR A 91 -20.65 -16.43 2.29
C THR A 91 -21.03 -15.20 1.51
N GLU A 92 -20.69 -14.03 2.04
CA GLU A 92 -20.89 -12.78 1.34
C GLU A 92 -19.74 -12.55 0.35
N LEU A 93 -20.11 -12.21 -0.88
CA LEU A 93 -19.22 -11.76 -1.94
C LEU A 93 -19.57 -10.31 -2.30
N THR A 94 -18.55 -9.50 -2.52
CA THR A 94 -18.73 -8.11 -2.94
C THR A 94 -17.82 -7.80 -4.12
N SER A 95 -18.22 -6.78 -4.89
CA SER A 95 -17.40 -6.22 -5.95
C SER A 95 -17.50 -4.70 -5.89
N GLY A 96 -16.41 -4.01 -6.20
CA GLY A 96 -16.43 -2.56 -6.13
C GLY A 96 -15.20 -1.88 -6.71
N LEU A 97 -15.35 -0.58 -6.92
CA LEU A 97 -14.26 0.33 -7.23
C LEU A 97 -13.70 0.87 -5.91
N PHE A 98 -12.47 0.50 -5.61
CA PHE A 98 -11.80 0.89 -4.36
C PHE A 98 -10.91 2.11 -4.58
N TYR A 99 -11.06 3.11 -3.70
CA TYR A 99 -10.09 4.19 -3.57
C TYR A 99 -8.99 3.77 -2.61
N GLY A 100 -7.76 3.69 -3.11
CA GLY A 100 -6.55 3.49 -2.31
C GLY A 100 -5.75 4.80 -2.20
N TYR A 101 -5.05 4.98 -1.08
CA TYR A 101 -4.21 6.15 -0.85
C TYR A 101 -2.93 5.74 -0.14
N VAL A 102 -1.79 6.11 -0.74
CA VAL A 102 -0.45 5.81 -0.25
C VAL A 102 0.38 7.10 -0.30
N VAL A 103 1.15 7.33 0.76
CA VAL A 103 2.09 8.45 0.86
C VAL A 103 3.47 7.88 1.11
N VAL A 104 4.47 8.43 0.43
CA VAL A 104 5.87 8.13 0.69
C VAL A 104 6.60 9.42 1.06
N ASP A 105 7.17 9.46 2.26
CA ASP A 105 8.15 10.47 2.67
C ASP A 105 9.53 10.11 2.09
N ILE A 106 9.93 10.80 1.03
CA ILE A 106 11.22 10.57 0.34
C ILE A 106 12.42 10.86 1.26
N PRO A 107 12.50 12.00 1.97
CA PRO A 107 13.53 12.22 3.00
C PRO A 107 13.61 11.10 4.05
N GLY A 108 12.48 10.67 4.61
CA GLY A 108 12.43 9.58 5.58
C GLY A 108 12.93 8.25 4.99
N LEU A 109 12.54 7.95 3.74
CA LEU A 109 12.98 6.77 3.01
C LEU A 109 14.49 6.78 2.77
N LEU A 110 15.04 7.90 2.30
CA LEU A 110 16.48 8.09 2.13
C LEU A 110 17.23 7.91 3.45
N GLY A 111 16.70 8.46 4.54
CA GLY A 111 17.25 8.28 5.89
C GLY A 111 17.34 6.80 6.29
N ASN A 112 16.27 6.04 6.06
CA ASN A 112 16.23 4.60 6.34
C ASN A 112 17.13 3.77 5.43
N LEU A 113 17.46 4.26 4.23
CA LEU A 113 18.33 3.60 3.24
C LEU A 113 19.76 4.17 3.22
N ALA A 114 20.19 4.82 4.30
CA ALA A 114 21.53 5.38 4.45
C ALA A 114 21.94 6.35 3.33
N GLY A 115 20.97 7.11 2.79
CA GLY A 115 21.17 8.09 1.73
C GLY A 115 21.32 7.50 0.32
N ASP A 116 21.06 6.20 0.13
CA ASP A 116 21.16 5.55 -1.18
C ASP A 116 19.96 5.90 -2.08
N ALA A 117 20.09 6.98 -2.85
CA ALA A 117 19.05 7.47 -3.76
C ALA A 117 18.73 6.48 -4.90
N GLN A 118 19.72 5.69 -5.35
CA GLN A 118 19.54 4.69 -6.40
C GLN A 118 18.68 3.53 -5.89
N LEU A 119 18.95 3.05 -4.68
CA LEU A 119 18.13 2.03 -4.02
C LEU A 119 16.73 2.56 -3.72
N ALA A 120 16.61 3.79 -3.19
CA ALA A 120 15.31 4.42 -2.94
C ALA A 120 14.47 4.51 -4.22
N GLY A 121 15.08 4.94 -5.34
CA GLY A 121 14.43 5.00 -6.64
C GLY A 121 13.96 3.64 -7.14
N ALA A 122 14.81 2.60 -7.03
CA ALA A 122 14.43 1.23 -7.39
C ALA A 122 13.29 0.68 -6.52
N VAL A 123 13.25 1.04 -5.23
CA VAL A 123 12.16 0.67 -4.33
C VAL A 123 10.86 1.36 -4.73
N LEU A 124 10.87 2.67 -5.02
CA LEU A 124 9.68 3.40 -5.47
C LEU A 124 9.14 2.89 -6.80
N HIS A 125 10.04 2.61 -7.74
CA HIS A 125 9.69 2.00 -9.03
C HIS A 125 8.88 0.72 -8.81
N ASN A 126 9.40 -0.22 -8.02
CA ASN A 126 8.75 -1.51 -7.79
C ASN A 126 7.49 -1.38 -6.92
N LEU A 127 7.50 -0.49 -5.92
CA LEU A 127 6.34 -0.21 -5.08
C LEU A 127 5.16 0.28 -5.91
N LEU A 128 5.40 1.13 -6.91
CA LEU A 128 4.34 1.60 -7.81
C LEU A 128 3.68 0.44 -8.58
N TYR A 129 4.46 -0.49 -9.12
CA TYR A 129 3.93 -1.69 -9.76
C TYR A 129 3.12 -2.56 -8.79
N LEU A 130 3.63 -2.75 -7.56
CA LEU A 130 2.92 -3.52 -6.54
C LEU A 130 1.56 -2.89 -6.20
N ILE A 131 1.49 -1.56 -6.04
CA ILE A 131 0.24 -0.84 -5.79
C ILE A 131 -0.74 -1.00 -6.96
N ALA A 132 -0.25 -0.97 -8.20
CA ALA A 132 -1.10 -1.01 -9.38
C ALA A 132 -1.59 -2.43 -9.75
N GLU A 133 -0.83 -3.48 -9.42
CA GLU A 133 -1.05 -4.83 -9.98
C GLU A 133 -1.34 -5.92 -8.94
N VAL A 134 -1.08 -5.69 -7.65
CA VAL A 134 -1.26 -6.72 -6.61
C VAL A 134 -2.56 -6.50 -5.84
N SER A 135 -3.46 -7.47 -5.91
CA SER A 135 -4.67 -7.53 -5.08
C SER A 135 -4.46 -8.35 -3.80
N PRO A 136 -5.27 -8.14 -2.74
CA PRO A 136 -5.19 -8.92 -1.50
C PRO A 136 -5.36 -10.43 -1.73
N GLY A 137 -4.54 -11.24 -1.04
CA GLY A 137 -4.52 -12.70 -1.19
C GLY A 137 -5.63 -13.48 -0.46
N ALA A 138 -6.73 -12.83 -0.07
CA ALA A 138 -7.83 -13.49 0.62
C ALA A 138 -8.75 -14.20 -0.40
N LYS A 139 -9.23 -15.40 -0.05
CA LYS A 139 -10.18 -16.19 -0.88
C LYS A 139 -9.73 -16.41 -2.35
N LEU A 140 -8.42 -16.40 -2.65
CA LEU A 140 -7.90 -16.56 -4.03
C LEU A 140 -8.44 -17.80 -4.74
N GLY A 141 -8.45 -18.94 -4.05
CA GLY A 141 -8.86 -20.22 -4.63
C GLY A 141 -10.35 -20.30 -4.99
N SER A 142 -11.20 -19.54 -4.31
CA SER A 142 -12.66 -19.57 -4.53
C SER A 142 -13.17 -18.38 -5.35
N THR A 143 -12.44 -17.26 -5.42
CA THR A 143 -12.94 -16.02 -6.05
C THR A 143 -12.04 -15.44 -7.15
N ALA A 144 -10.78 -15.90 -7.27
CA ALA A 144 -9.80 -15.40 -8.24
C ALA A 144 -9.80 -13.84 -8.43
N PRO A 145 -9.66 -13.04 -7.35
CA PRO A 145 -9.85 -11.58 -7.37
C PRO A 145 -8.62 -10.83 -7.93
N TYR A 146 -8.10 -11.27 -9.07
CA TYR A 146 -6.92 -10.69 -9.71
C TYR A 146 -7.32 -9.48 -10.56
N SER A 147 -7.13 -8.28 -10.01
CA SER A 147 -7.45 -7.02 -10.69
C SER A 147 -6.23 -6.10 -10.76
N ARG A 148 -6.27 -5.16 -11.69
CA ARG A 148 -5.29 -4.08 -11.82
C ARG A 148 -5.99 -2.74 -11.62
N ALA A 149 -5.24 -1.74 -11.19
CA ALA A 149 -5.74 -0.38 -11.05
C ALA A 149 -6.30 0.12 -12.38
N SER A 150 -7.58 0.52 -12.38
CA SER A 150 -8.23 1.17 -13.52
C SER A 150 -7.84 2.64 -13.66
N PHE A 151 -7.30 3.23 -12.60
CA PHE A 151 -6.78 4.58 -12.52
C PHE A 151 -5.68 4.63 -11.46
N LEU A 152 -4.59 5.34 -11.74
CA LEU A 152 -3.56 5.66 -10.76
C LEU A 152 -3.11 7.10 -10.99
N LEU A 153 -3.13 7.91 -9.94
CA LEU A 153 -2.61 9.28 -9.91
C LEU A 153 -1.41 9.30 -8.97
N VAL A 154 -0.29 9.80 -9.47
CA VAL A 154 0.93 10.04 -8.71
C VAL A 154 1.14 11.54 -8.64
N GLU A 155 1.36 12.06 -7.44
CA GLU A 155 1.62 13.47 -7.20
C GLU A 155 2.91 13.60 -6.41
N ALA A 156 3.82 14.45 -6.90
CA ALA A 156 5.08 14.76 -6.25
C ALA A 156 5.16 16.26 -5.95
N GLY A 157 5.58 16.59 -4.72
CA GLY A 157 5.71 17.97 -4.27
C GLY A 157 6.32 18.05 -2.87
N ASP A 158 6.56 19.27 -2.41
CA ASP A 158 7.16 19.60 -1.11
C ASP A 158 6.11 19.93 -0.02
N ARG A 159 4.83 19.95 -0.40
CA ARG A 159 3.72 20.26 0.50
C ARG A 159 3.30 19.04 1.32
N GLN A 160 2.58 19.30 2.41
CA GLN A 160 2.00 18.24 3.22
C GLN A 160 1.06 17.36 2.37
N PRO A 161 1.20 16.02 2.41
CA PRO A 161 0.36 15.12 1.65
C PRO A 161 -1.10 15.17 2.15
N ARG A 162 -2.02 14.96 1.21
CA ARG A 162 -3.48 15.09 1.40
C ARG A 162 -4.21 14.05 0.56
N SER A 163 -5.22 13.44 1.16
CA SER A 163 -6.07 12.44 0.52
C SER A 163 -7.21 13.11 -0.26
N LEU A 164 -7.58 12.52 -1.39
CA LEU A 164 -8.74 12.91 -2.19
C LEU A 164 -10.01 12.13 -1.79
N ALA A 165 -10.00 11.43 -0.66
CA ALA A 165 -11.12 10.63 -0.16
C ALA A 165 -12.43 11.43 -0.02
N GLU A 166 -12.34 12.74 0.25
CA GLU A 166 -13.51 13.62 0.38
C GLU A 166 -14.30 13.73 -0.93
N ALA A 167 -13.67 13.50 -2.08
CA ALA A 167 -14.36 13.40 -3.38
C ALA A 167 -15.49 12.35 -3.36
N PHE A 168 -15.37 11.32 -2.51
CA PHE A 168 -16.34 10.22 -2.40
C PHE A 168 -17.18 10.29 -1.13
N ARG A 169 -17.19 11.44 -0.44
CA ARG A 169 -18.06 11.67 0.73
C ARG A 169 -19.53 11.43 0.40
N THR A 170 -19.94 11.85 -0.79
CA THR A 170 -21.17 11.37 -1.44
C THR A 170 -20.79 10.24 -2.39
N PRO A 171 -21.38 9.05 -2.30
CA PRO A 171 -21.09 7.94 -3.23
C PRO A 171 -21.33 8.35 -4.68
N CYS A 172 -20.54 7.81 -5.62
CA CYS A 172 -20.81 7.93 -7.05
C CYS A 172 -21.52 6.68 -7.60
N ALA A 173 -21.88 6.69 -8.88
CA ALA A 173 -22.29 5.47 -9.57
C ALA A 173 -21.10 4.49 -9.69
N ALA A 174 -21.37 3.19 -9.76
CA ALA A 174 -20.38 2.14 -9.95
C ALA A 174 -19.80 2.15 -11.39
N ASN A 175 -19.08 3.22 -11.73
CA ASN A 175 -18.47 3.44 -13.03
C ASN A 175 -17.13 4.16 -12.87
N ALA A 176 -16.06 3.58 -13.41
CA ALA A 176 -14.71 4.10 -13.25
C ALA A 176 -14.55 5.52 -13.83
N GLY A 177 -15.17 5.82 -14.97
CA GLY A 177 -15.13 7.16 -15.58
C GLY A 177 -15.80 8.23 -14.71
N VAL A 178 -16.93 7.89 -14.09
CA VAL A 178 -17.64 8.77 -13.14
C VAL A 178 -16.80 9.00 -11.88
N ALA A 179 -16.18 7.95 -11.34
CA ALA A 179 -15.32 8.05 -10.17
C ALA A 179 -14.08 8.93 -10.44
N VAL A 180 -13.41 8.73 -11.57
CA VAL A 180 -12.26 9.54 -12.00
C VAL A 180 -12.67 11.00 -12.21
N ALA A 181 -13.80 11.27 -12.86
CA ALA A 181 -14.29 12.63 -13.05
C ALA A 181 -14.55 13.34 -11.72
N LYS A 182 -15.18 12.65 -10.76
CA LYS A 182 -15.47 13.20 -9.43
C LYS A 182 -14.21 13.50 -8.62
N LEU A 183 -13.22 12.60 -8.66
CA LEU A 183 -11.91 12.82 -8.05
C LEU A 183 -11.18 14.00 -8.71
N SER A 184 -11.24 14.11 -10.04
CA SER A 184 -10.59 15.20 -10.79
C SER A 184 -11.24 16.56 -10.51
N GLU A 185 -12.57 16.61 -10.38
CA GLU A 185 -13.29 17.82 -9.98
C GLU A 185 -12.89 18.26 -8.57
N HIS A 186 -12.83 17.33 -7.62
CA HIS A 186 -12.40 17.64 -6.26
C HIS A 186 -10.94 18.13 -6.23
N LEU A 187 -10.05 17.48 -6.96
CA LEU A 187 -8.65 17.91 -7.12
C LEU A 187 -8.56 19.33 -7.69
N ALA A 188 -9.28 19.63 -8.77
CA ALA A 188 -9.28 20.97 -9.38
C ALA A 188 -9.77 22.05 -8.41
N ASN A 189 -10.76 21.73 -7.57
CA ASN A 189 -11.23 22.64 -6.52
C ASN A 189 -10.18 22.87 -5.44
N LEU A 190 -9.48 21.81 -5.01
CA LEU A 190 -8.34 21.95 -4.09
C LEU A 190 -7.26 22.83 -4.70
N ASP A 191 -6.92 22.62 -5.97
CA ASP A 191 -5.90 23.40 -6.63
C ASP A 191 -6.25 24.88 -6.74
N ALA A 192 -7.49 25.18 -7.10
CA ALA A 192 -7.97 26.55 -7.21
C ALA A 192 -7.96 27.28 -5.85
N VAL A 193 -8.33 26.59 -4.77
CA VAL A 193 -8.44 27.20 -3.43
C VAL A 193 -7.09 27.30 -2.73
N TYR A 194 -6.27 26.26 -2.82
CA TYR A 194 -4.97 26.18 -2.12
C TYR A 194 -3.79 26.61 -2.99
N ALA A 195 -4.05 27.04 -4.23
CA ALA A 195 -3.05 27.43 -5.23
C ALA A 195 -1.91 26.39 -5.29
N THR A 196 -2.28 25.14 -5.53
CA THR A 196 -1.33 24.02 -5.66
C THR A 196 -0.85 23.88 -7.11
N GLY A 197 0.18 23.07 -7.30
CA GLY A 197 0.80 22.81 -8.60
C GLY A 197 1.82 21.68 -8.48
N GLU A 198 1.42 20.60 -7.80
CA GLU A 198 2.28 19.41 -7.70
C GLU A 198 2.58 18.85 -9.09
N ASP A 199 3.72 18.18 -9.24
CA ASP A 199 4.03 17.49 -10.48
C ASP A 199 3.26 16.17 -10.51
N ARG A 200 2.44 15.98 -11.55
CA ARG A 200 1.45 14.90 -11.59
C ARG A 200 1.58 14.04 -12.81
N ARG A 201 1.51 12.74 -12.59
CA ARG A 201 1.39 11.73 -13.65
C ARG A 201 0.21 10.84 -13.35
N PHE A 202 -0.53 10.48 -14.38
CA PHE A 202 -1.65 9.56 -14.22
C PHE A 202 -1.73 8.52 -15.33
N LEU A 203 -2.27 7.36 -15.01
CA LEU A 203 -2.79 6.40 -15.97
C LEU A 203 -4.29 6.23 -15.71
N SER A 204 -5.05 5.99 -16.77
CA SER A 204 -6.48 5.68 -16.67
C SER A 204 -6.91 4.78 -17.80
N LEU A 205 -7.71 3.76 -17.47
CA LEU A 205 -8.47 2.98 -18.45
C LEU A 205 -9.73 3.73 -18.92
N ALA A 206 -10.17 4.74 -18.18
CA ALA A 206 -11.21 5.64 -18.63
C ALA A 206 -10.60 6.70 -19.56
N ASN A 207 -11.28 7.01 -20.67
CA ASN A 207 -10.90 8.11 -21.57
C ASN A 207 -11.27 9.48 -20.96
N THR A 208 -10.91 9.69 -19.70
CA THR A 208 -11.13 10.91 -18.93
C THR A 208 -9.77 11.51 -18.58
N ASP A 209 -9.56 12.77 -18.94
CA ASP A 209 -8.34 13.51 -18.59
C ASP A 209 -8.42 14.11 -17.19
N VAL A 210 -7.26 14.23 -16.54
CA VAL A 210 -7.11 14.87 -15.24
C VAL A 210 -6.42 16.23 -15.46
N PRO A 211 -7.11 17.36 -15.21
CA PRO A 211 -6.52 18.68 -15.38
C PRO A 211 -5.23 18.85 -14.57
N GLY A 212 -4.20 19.43 -15.19
CA GLY A 212 -2.91 19.67 -14.52
C GLY A 212 -2.06 18.43 -14.28
N ALA A 213 -2.39 17.29 -14.90
CA ALA A 213 -1.58 16.07 -14.84
C ALA A 213 -1.23 15.54 -16.24
N GLU A 214 -0.04 14.98 -16.39
CA GLU A 214 0.40 14.36 -17.64
C GLU A 214 0.00 12.87 -17.66
N ARG A 215 -0.67 12.44 -18.74
CA ARG A 215 -1.06 11.05 -18.94
C ARG A 215 0.15 10.22 -19.36
N GLY A 216 0.35 9.06 -18.73
CA GLY A 216 1.40 8.11 -19.08
C GLY A 216 0.97 6.66 -18.92
N THR A 217 1.85 5.75 -19.30
CA THR A 217 1.75 4.32 -18.99
C THR A 217 2.23 4.05 -17.57
N LEU A 218 1.98 2.84 -17.05
CA LEU A 218 2.53 2.42 -15.76
C LEU A 218 4.07 2.51 -15.73
N ALA A 219 4.73 2.24 -16.84
CA ALA A 219 6.19 2.36 -16.95
C ALA A 219 6.64 3.84 -16.88
N ASP A 220 5.90 4.76 -17.49
CA ASP A 220 6.20 6.20 -17.43
C ASP A 220 6.06 6.73 -16.00
N LEU A 221 4.97 6.34 -15.30
CA LEU A 221 4.77 6.69 -13.90
C LEU A 221 5.86 6.06 -13.00
N ALA A 222 6.27 4.82 -13.27
CA ALA A 222 7.31 4.14 -12.50
C ALA A 222 8.69 4.79 -12.70
N ALA A 223 9.00 5.23 -13.93
CA ALA A 223 10.21 5.99 -14.22
C ALA A 223 10.19 7.35 -13.53
N PHE A 224 9.04 8.04 -13.55
CA PHE A 224 8.86 9.31 -12.85
C PHE A 224 9.16 9.19 -11.36
N VAL A 225 8.56 8.24 -10.64
CA VAL A 225 8.81 8.09 -9.19
C VAL A 225 10.21 7.59 -8.85
N ARG A 226 10.84 6.81 -9.74
CA ARG A 226 12.21 6.31 -9.57
C ARG A 226 13.22 7.45 -9.48
N ASP A 227 12.98 8.53 -10.22
CA ASP A 227 13.96 9.61 -10.36
C ASP A 227 13.82 10.68 -9.25
N LEU A 228 12.70 10.70 -8.51
CA LEU A 228 12.44 11.67 -7.43
C LEU A 228 13.50 11.69 -6.30
N PRO A 229 14.00 10.55 -5.78
CA PRO A 229 15.01 10.57 -4.72
C PRO A 229 16.32 11.23 -5.16
N GLN A 230 16.70 11.08 -6.43
CA GLN A 230 17.91 11.69 -6.98
C GLN A 230 17.77 13.22 -7.07
N GLN A 231 16.60 13.69 -7.50
CA GLN A 231 16.30 15.13 -7.55
C GLN A 231 16.38 15.75 -6.15
N GLN A 232 15.92 15.03 -5.11
CA GLN A 232 15.98 15.50 -3.73
C GLN A 232 17.43 15.63 -3.22
N THR A 233 18.32 14.72 -3.60
CA THR A 233 19.74 14.81 -3.23
C THR A 233 20.45 15.96 -3.94
N ASP A 234 20.07 16.26 -5.19
CA ASP A 234 20.68 17.34 -5.97
C ASP A 234 20.26 18.73 -5.47
N VAL A 235 19.05 18.86 -4.90
CA VAL A 235 18.56 20.11 -4.26
C VAL A 235 19.22 20.35 -2.89
N ALA A 236 19.66 19.30 -2.21
CA ALA A 236 20.29 19.39 -0.89
C ALA A 236 21.82 19.61 -0.93
N ALA A 237 22.45 19.51 -2.10
CA ALA A 237 23.89 19.70 -2.35
C ALA A 237 24.23 21.15 -2.70
#